data_AF-A0A2N1HHN1-F1
#
_entry.id   AF-A0A2N1HHN1-F1
#
_cell.length_a   1.000
_cell.length_b   1.000
_cell.length_c   1.000
_cell.angle_alpha   90.00
_cell.angle_beta   90.00
_cell.angle_gamma   90.00
#
_symmetry.space_group_name_H-M   'P 1'
#
loop_
_entity.id
_entity.type
_entity.pdbx_description
1 polymer ?
#
loop_
_entity_poly.entity_id
_entity_poly.type
_entity_poly.pdbx_seq_one_letter_code
_entity_poly.pdbx_strand_id
1 'polypeptide(L)'
;MQLKNLTLKGIIKVPHAFEIQRLIPKLSISLNKLVLLSCLLVIIYFGCERYEQHTAEQTETSVLILTPKVNDIYFLDFRLLSDKLERKNKYKLAKVVRVSDDNVAIVYGSFFYQ
;
A
#
# COMPACT_ATOMS: atom_id res chain seq x y z
N MET A 1 34.00 79.19 23.99
CA MET A 1 34.55 77.96 24.61
C MET A 1 33.42 77.21 25.29
N GLN A 2 33.17 75.99 24.80
CA GLN A 2 32.38 74.89 25.36
C GLN A 2 30.85 74.99 25.52
N LEU A 3 30.21 74.55 24.43
CA LEU A 3 29.10 73.61 24.34
C LEU A 3 28.84 72.79 25.62
N LYS A 4 27.59 72.77 26.11
CA LYS A 4 27.11 71.81 27.11
C LYS A 4 25.94 71.02 26.53
N ASN A 5 26.19 69.72 26.34
CA ASN A 5 25.29 68.66 25.85
C ASN A 5 24.16 68.31 26.83
N LEU A 6 23.23 67.47 26.32
CA LEU A 6 22.07 66.79 26.94
C LEU A 6 20.77 67.62 26.85
N THR A 7 19.65 67.12 26.32
CA THR A 7 19.19 65.73 26.22
C THR A 7 18.08 65.69 25.15
N LEU A 8 18.31 64.98 24.05
CA LEU A 8 17.30 64.73 23.02
C LEU A 8 16.35 63.64 23.53
N LYS A 9 15.51 64.00 24.51
CA LYS A 9 14.55 63.10 25.17
C LYS A 9 13.14 63.54 24.82
N GLY A 10 12.73 63.31 23.58
CA GLY A 10 11.39 63.75 23.18
C GLY A 10 11.08 63.55 21.71
N ILE A 11 11.45 62.42 21.12
CA ILE A 11 10.88 62.06 19.81
C ILE A 11 10.53 60.57 19.85
N ILE A 12 9.32 60.28 19.37
CA ILE A 12 8.75 58.97 19.02
C ILE A 12 8.06 58.21 20.17
N LYS A 13 6.80 58.60 20.45
CA LYS A 13 5.78 57.70 21.01
C LYS A 13 5.19 56.90 19.84
N VAL A 14 5.71 55.70 19.57
CA VAL A 14 5.06 54.73 18.67
C VAL A 14 3.89 54.09 19.43
N PRO A 15 2.66 54.10 18.91
CA PRO A 15 1.57 53.37 19.53
C PRO A 15 1.62 51.90 19.10
N HIS A 16 1.35 51.04 20.08
CA HIS A 16 1.07 49.61 19.95
C HIS A 16 2.17 48.76 19.32
N ALA A 17 3.01 48.21 20.19
CA ALA A 17 3.63 46.91 19.97
C ALA A 17 2.51 45.92 19.61
N PHE A 18 2.39 45.62 18.32
CA PHE A 18 1.67 44.46 17.84
C PHE A 18 2.49 43.26 18.34
N GLU A 19 2.08 42.71 19.49
CA GLU A 19 2.55 41.42 19.99
C GLU A 19 2.26 40.40 18.88
N ILE A 20 3.24 40.18 18.01
CA ILE A 20 3.30 39.00 17.16
C ILE A 20 3.49 37.87 18.14
N GLN A 21 2.38 37.37 18.68
CA GLN A 21 2.32 36.15 19.46
C GLN A 21 2.72 35.06 18.48
N ARG A 22 4.05 34.86 18.40
CA ARG A 22 4.68 33.72 17.76
C ARG A 22 4.03 32.50 18.40
N LEU A 23 3.01 31.97 17.73
CA LEU A 23 2.57 30.59 17.83
C LEU A 23 3.74 29.71 17.40
N ILE A 24 4.80 29.69 18.21
CA ILE A 24 5.74 28.59 18.20
C ILE A 24 4.95 27.48 18.86
N PRO A 25 4.49 26.45 18.12
CA PRO A 25 3.91 25.30 18.78
C PRO A 25 4.97 24.82 19.78
N LYS A 26 4.60 24.74 21.06
CA LYS A 26 5.45 24.10 22.07
C LYS A 26 5.55 22.62 21.68
N LEU A 27 6.46 22.33 20.76
CA LEU A 27 6.77 20.98 20.32
C LEU A 27 7.68 20.34 21.38
N SER A 28 7.18 20.25 22.61
CA SER A 28 7.80 19.48 23.68
C SER A 28 7.44 18.00 23.50
N ILE A 29 7.68 17.48 22.28
CA ILE A 29 7.59 16.06 22.00
C ILE A 29 8.93 15.47 22.44
N SER A 30 8.89 14.60 23.44
CA SER A 30 10.08 13.91 23.91
C SER A 30 10.68 13.06 22.79
N LEU A 31 12.01 13.04 22.67
CA LEU A 31 12.74 12.33 21.60
C LEU A 31 12.27 10.87 21.42
N ASN A 32 11.97 10.17 22.51
CA ASN A 32 11.43 8.79 22.48
C ASN A 32 10.09 8.67 21.75
N LYS A 33 9.19 9.67 21.88
CA LYS A 33 7.90 9.70 21.17
C LYS A 33 8.11 9.98 19.69
N LEU A 34 9.10 10.80 19.35
CA LEU A 34 9.44 11.10 17.95
C LEU A 34 10.07 9.89 17.25
N VAL A 35 10.95 9.16 17.94
CA VAL A 35 11.51 7.89 17.47
C VAL A 35 10.43 6.81 17.35
N LEU A 36 9.50 6.73 18.30
CA LEU A 36 8.37 5.80 18.21
C LEU A 36 7.47 6.12 17.01
N LEU A 37 7.18 7.41 16.79
CA LEU A 37 6.37 7.86 15.65
C LEU A 37 7.04 7.55 14.31
N SER A 38 8.34 7.80 14.19
CA SER A 38 9.08 7.49 12.96
C SER A 38 9.12 5.98 12.70
N CYS A 39 9.32 5.16 13.74
CA CYS A 39 9.29 3.71 13.63
C CYS A 39 7.90 3.21 13.18
N LEU A 40 6.83 3.78 13.73
CA LEU A 40 5.46 3.45 13.34
C LEU A 40 5.18 3.82 11.88
N LEU A 41 5.66 4.97 11.40
CA LEU A 41 5.55 5.37 10.00
C LEU A 41 6.31 4.42 9.07
N VAL A 42 7.50 3.95 9.45
CA VAL A 42 8.26 2.96 8.66
C VAL A 42 7.50 1.63 8.57
N ILE A 43 6.92 1.15 9.67
CA ILE A 43 6.12 -0.09 9.69
C ILE A 43 4.88 0.04 8.79
N ILE A 44 4.17 1.18 8.87
CA ILE A 44 2.99 1.44 8.04
C ILE A 44 3.40 1.51 6.56
N TYR A 45 4.47 2.24 6.24
CA TYR A 45 4.97 2.35 4.87
C TYR A 45 5.31 0.98 4.29
N PHE A 46 6.06 0.17 5.03
CA PHE A 46 6.43 -1.18 4.61
C PHE A 46 5.22 -2.12 4.48
N GLY A 47 4.23 -1.97 5.36
CA GLY A 47 2.96 -2.70 5.29
C GLY A 47 2.13 -2.33 4.07
N CYS A 48 2.03 -1.03 3.75
CA CYS A 48 1.32 -0.52 2.57
C CYS A 48 1.98 -0.99 1.26
N GLU A 49 3.31 -0.92 1.16
CA GLU A 49 4.04 -1.37 -0.04
C GLU A 49 3.80 -2.87 -0.31
N ARG A 50 3.85 -3.70 0.74
CA ARG A 50 3.55 -5.14 0.64
C ARG A 50 2.09 -5.42 0.27
N TYR A 51 1.15 -4.59 0.73
CA TYR A 51 -0.27 -4.72 0.40
C TYR A 51 -0.54 -4.40 -1.07
N GLU A 52 0.08 -3.34 -1.60
CA GLU A 52 -0.06 -2.96 -3.01
C GLU A 52 0.51 -4.04 -3.93
N GLN A 53 1.67 -4.61 -3.59
CA GLN A 53 2.28 -5.71 -4.37
C GLN A 53 1.36 -6.93 -4.47
N HIS A 54 0.77 -7.37 -3.35
CA HIS A 54 -0.17 -8.49 -3.37
C HIS A 54 -1.46 -8.18 -4.14
N THR A 55 -1.93 -6.95 -4.10
CA THR A 55 -3.16 -6.55 -4.81
C THR A 55 -2.93 -6.44 -6.32
N ALA A 56 -1.75 -5.95 -6.72
CA ALA A 56 -1.34 -5.88 -8.13
C ALA A 56 -1.20 -7.27 -8.73
N GLU A 57 -0.47 -8.17 -8.06
CA GLU A 57 -0.30 -9.57 -8.49
C GLU A 57 -1.64 -10.30 -8.62
N GLN A 58 -2.56 -10.09 -7.67
CA GLN A 58 -3.89 -10.68 -7.72
C GLN A 58 -4.74 -10.12 -8.85
N THR A 59 -4.62 -8.83 -9.15
CA THR A 59 -5.36 -8.18 -10.23
C THR A 59 -4.87 -8.70 -11.59
N GLU A 60 -3.56 -8.78 -11.79
CA GLU A 60 -2.95 -9.31 -13.02
C GLU A 60 -3.27 -10.79 -13.21
N THR A 61 -3.22 -11.59 -12.14
CA THR A 61 -3.59 -13.01 -12.18
C THR A 61 -5.07 -13.21 -12.51
N SER A 62 -5.94 -12.36 -11.95
CA SER A 62 -7.38 -12.42 -12.22
C SER A 62 -7.70 -12.15 -13.69
N VAL A 63 -7.02 -11.19 -14.31
CA VAL A 63 -7.17 -10.92 -15.76
C VAL A 63 -6.78 -12.14 -16.59
N LEU A 64 -5.71 -12.84 -16.21
CA LEU A 64 -5.24 -14.03 -16.94
C LEU A 64 -6.19 -15.23 -16.80
N ILE A 65 -6.97 -15.30 -15.73
CA ILE A 65 -8.03 -16.30 -15.53
C ILE A 65 -9.30 -15.92 -16.33
N LEU A 66 -9.60 -14.63 -16.46
CA LEU A 66 -10.80 -14.14 -17.15
C LEU A 66 -10.70 -14.22 -18.68
N THR A 67 -9.49 -14.22 -19.24
CA THR A 67 -9.26 -14.32 -20.69
C THR A 67 -8.41 -15.54 -21.05
N PRO A 68 -8.93 -16.77 -20.90
CA PRO A 68 -8.18 -17.98 -21.21
C PRO A 68 -7.90 -18.07 -22.71
N LYS A 69 -6.70 -18.53 -23.07
CA LYS A 69 -6.28 -18.77 -24.45
C LYS A 69 -6.04 -20.26 -24.71
N VAL A 70 -6.16 -20.65 -25.98
CA VAL A 70 -5.81 -22.01 -26.40
C VAL A 70 -4.35 -22.30 -26.08
N ASN A 71 -4.09 -23.47 -25.50
CA ASN A 71 -2.82 -23.94 -24.95
C ASN A 71 -2.37 -23.33 -23.62
N ASP A 72 -3.17 -22.48 -22.98
CA ASP A 72 -2.91 -22.10 -21.59
C ASP A 72 -3.02 -23.32 -20.68
N ILE A 73 -2.14 -23.38 -19.68
CA ILE A 73 -2.04 -24.47 -18.71
C ILE A 73 -2.43 -23.94 -17.34
N TYR A 74 -3.44 -24.57 -16.73
CA TYR A 74 -3.97 -24.21 -15.43
C TYR A 74 -3.86 -25.37 -14.43
N PHE A 75 -3.71 -25.02 -13.15
CA PHE A 75 -3.90 -25.96 -12.05
C PHE A 75 -5.38 -25.95 -11.64
N LEU A 76 -6.07 -27.05 -11.90
CA LEU A 76 -7.49 -27.21 -11.67
C LEU A 76 -7.74 -27.95 -10.36
N ASP A 77 -8.50 -27.35 -9.44
CA ASP A 77 -9.01 -28.05 -8.26
C ASP A 77 -10.14 -29.01 -8.69
N PHE A 78 -9.83 -30.29 -8.74
CA PHE A 78 -10.73 -31.30 -9.30
C PHE A 78 -11.91 -31.60 -8.35
N ARG A 79 -11.82 -31.18 -7.08
CA ARG A 79 -12.87 -31.36 -6.07
C ARG A 79 -14.14 -30.58 -6.39
N LEU A 80 -14.02 -29.47 -7.14
CA LEU A 80 -15.17 -28.67 -7.56
C LEU A 80 -15.98 -29.32 -8.70
N LEU A 81 -15.38 -30.26 -9.42
CA LEU A 81 -15.97 -30.87 -10.62
C LEU A 81 -16.52 -32.28 -10.38
N SER A 82 -16.09 -32.96 -9.32
CA SER A 82 -16.54 -34.32 -9.03
C SER A 82 -16.63 -34.56 -7.54
N ASP A 83 -17.84 -34.91 -7.09
CA ASP A 83 -18.19 -35.16 -5.68
C ASP A 83 -17.54 -36.44 -5.11
N LYS A 84 -17.01 -37.31 -5.98
CA LYS A 84 -16.58 -38.68 -5.62
C LYS A 84 -15.06 -38.89 -5.50
N LEU A 85 -14.27 -37.82 -5.42
CA LEU A 85 -12.80 -37.93 -5.43
C LEU A 85 -12.23 -38.30 -4.06
N GLU A 86 -11.28 -39.24 -4.05
CA GLU A 86 -10.46 -39.54 -2.88
C GLU A 86 -9.75 -38.25 -2.42
N ARG A 87 -10.01 -37.84 -1.16
CA ARG A 87 -9.60 -36.57 -0.54
C ARG A 87 -8.14 -36.15 -0.72
N LYS A 88 -7.26 -37.06 -1.13
CA LYS A 88 -5.82 -36.86 -1.21
C LYS A 88 -5.36 -36.12 -2.48
N ASN A 89 -6.16 -36.16 -3.55
CA ASN A 89 -5.75 -35.71 -4.87
C ASN A 89 -6.51 -34.44 -5.27
N LYS A 90 -5.94 -33.28 -4.94
CA LYS A 90 -6.64 -32.00 -5.01
C LYS A 90 -6.53 -31.34 -6.39
N TYR A 91 -5.35 -31.34 -6.99
CA TYR A 91 -5.10 -30.57 -8.20
C TYR A 91 -4.68 -31.44 -9.40
N LYS A 92 -5.13 -31.04 -10.59
CA LYS A 92 -4.66 -31.57 -11.87
C LYS A 92 -4.18 -30.46 -12.79
N LEU A 93 -3.18 -30.76 -13.60
CA LEU A 93 -2.85 -29.93 -14.75
C LEU A 93 -3.93 -30.07 -15.82
N ALA A 94 -4.43 -28.94 -16.28
CA ALA A 94 -5.39 -28.83 -17.37
C ALA A 94 -4.85 -27.92 -18.46
N LYS A 95 -5.08 -28.30 -19.72
CA LYS A 95 -4.76 -27.47 -20.88
C LYS A 95 -6.03 -27.03 -21.57
N VAL A 96 -6.12 -25.75 -21.92
CA VAL A 96 -7.20 -25.24 -22.76
C VAL A 96 -7.03 -25.74 -24.20
N VAL A 97 -8.05 -26.38 -24.75
CA VAL A 97 -8.06 -26.85 -26.14
C VAL A 97 -8.99 -26.03 -27.04
N ARG A 98 -10.01 -25.40 -26.46
CA ARG A 98 -10.92 -24.52 -27.19
C ARG A 98 -11.47 -23.46 -26.26
N VAL A 99 -11.56 -22.25 -26.78
CA VAL A 99 -12.23 -21.11 -26.13
C VAL A 99 -13.38 -20.70 -27.04
N SER A 100 -14.56 -20.57 -26.47
CA SER A 100 -15.76 -19.99 -27.09
C SER A 100 -16.25 -18.84 -26.20
N ASP A 101 -17.18 -18.02 -26.68
CA ASP A 101 -17.60 -16.81 -25.95
C ASP A 101 -18.11 -17.09 -24.52
N ASP A 102 -18.82 -18.20 -24.32
CA ASP A 102 -19.40 -18.56 -23.01
C ASP A 102 -18.78 -19.80 -22.35
N ASN A 103 -17.91 -20.55 -23.05
CA ASN A 103 -17.45 -21.85 -22.58
C ASN A 103 -16.00 -22.13 -22.95
N VAL A 104 -15.29 -22.80 -22.04
CA VAL A 104 -13.91 -23.24 -22.24
C VAL A 104 -13.86 -24.77 -22.21
N ALA A 105 -13.28 -25.37 -23.25
CA ALA A 105 -12.99 -26.78 -23.28
C ALA A 105 -11.56 -27.00 -22.80
N ILE A 106 -11.41 -27.83 -21.77
CA ILE A 106 -10.13 -28.19 -21.17
C ILE A 106 -9.92 -29.70 -21.19
N VAL A 107 -8.66 -30.12 -21.28
CA VAL A 107 -8.26 -31.52 -21.16
C VAL A 107 -7.30 -31.62 -19.99
N TYR A 108 -7.53 -32.57 -19.09
CA TYR A 108 -6.71 -32.78 -17.90
C TYR A 108 -5.79 -33.99 -18.06
N GLY A 109 -4.60 -33.87 -17.46
CA GLY A 109 -3.65 -34.96 -17.39
C GLY A 109 -4.05 -36.07 -16.42
N SER A 110 -3.29 -37.16 -16.45
CA SER A 110 -3.46 -38.32 -15.57
C SER A 110 -2.84 -38.11 -14.17
N PHE A 111 -1.93 -37.15 -14.03
CA PHE A 111 -1.21 -36.89 -12.79
C PHE A 111 -1.97 -35.96 -11.86
N PHE A 112 -1.84 -36.22 -10.56
CA PHE A 112 -2.38 -35.41 -9.49
C PHE A 112 -1.26 -34.77 -8.68
N TYR A 113 -1.52 -33.57 -8.18
CA TYR A 113 -0.64 -32.80 -7.33
C TYR A 113 -1.31 -32.55 -5.97
N GLN A 114 -0.50 -32.54 -4.91
CA GLN A 114 -0.91 -32.33 -3.52
C GLN A 114 -0.52 -30.91 -3.07
#